data_AF-E4US71-F1
#
_entry.id   AF-E4US71-F1
#
_cell.length_a   1.000
_cell.length_b   1.000
_cell.length_c   1.000
_cell.angle_alpha   90.00
_cell.angle_beta   90.00
_cell.angle_gamma   90.00
#
_symmetry.space_group_name_H-M   'P 1'
#
loop_
_entity.id
_entity.type
_entity.pdbx_description
1 polymer ?
#
loop_
_entity_poly.entity_id
_entity_poly.type
_entity_poly.pdbx_seq_one_letter_code
_entity_poly.pdbx_strand_id
1 'polypeptide(L)'
;MFEKYKPPRSYGSSGGALSLTGLESMSPAEQTARILAVANDMAASIIYIAKQAEAGNLTNSQTIPIYNFIDSILGLERSQKKSLMRELEMQGSQIALMEKQHRRDIEELTKCAIETITQMNAKIEQLQKDNSA
;
A
#
# COMPACT_ATOMS: atom_id res chain seq x y z
N MET A 1 -4.24 26.54 -1.25
CA MET A 1 -5.66 26.64 -0.83
C MET A 1 -6.41 25.52 -1.50
N PHE A 2 -7.00 24.58 -0.76
CA PHE A 2 -7.88 23.57 -1.35
C PHE A 2 -9.29 24.17 -1.45
N GLU A 3 -9.80 24.32 -2.66
CA GLU A 3 -11.19 24.71 -2.87
C GLU A 3 -12.12 23.69 -2.18
N LYS A 4 -13.05 24.19 -1.37
CA LYS A 4 -14.11 23.37 -0.79
C LYS A 4 -14.99 22.85 -1.92
N TYR A 5 -14.76 21.61 -2.32
CA TYR A 5 -15.58 20.89 -3.28
C TYR A 5 -17.05 20.92 -2.83
N LYS A 6 -17.91 21.53 -3.64
CA LYS A 6 -19.37 21.51 -3.48
C LYS A 6 -19.91 20.44 -4.44
N PRO A 7 -20.45 19.32 -3.94
CA PRO A 7 -21.00 18.30 -4.82
C PRO A 7 -22.20 18.84 -5.60
N PRO A 8 -22.39 18.42 -6.86
CA PRO A 8 -23.53 18.84 -7.67
C PRO A 8 -24.86 18.38 -7.05
N ARG A 9 -25.87 19.25 -7.11
CA ARG A 9 -27.19 19.08 -6.46
C ARG A 9 -28.11 18.02 -7.09
N SER A 10 -27.69 17.37 -8.17
CA SER A 10 -28.47 16.32 -8.81
C SER A 10 -27.53 15.39 -9.55
N TYR A 11 -27.33 14.19 -9.00
CA TYR A 11 -26.82 13.08 -9.76
C TYR A 11 -28.00 12.51 -10.54
N GLY A 12 -27.83 12.33 -11.85
CA GLY A 12 -28.88 11.84 -12.75
C GLY A 12 -29.70 10.69 -12.15
N SER A 13 -31.01 10.82 -12.28
CA SER A 13 -32.01 9.84 -11.84
C SER A 13 -31.73 8.47 -12.47
N SER A 14 -31.13 7.55 -11.72
CA SER A 14 -31.27 6.08 -11.91
C SER A 14 -30.54 5.22 -10.87
N GLY A 15 -29.69 5.77 -10.01
CA GLY A 15 -29.13 5.05 -8.87
C GLY A 15 -29.46 5.79 -7.59
N GLY A 16 -30.07 5.12 -6.60
CA GLY A 16 -30.37 5.69 -5.29
C GLY A 16 -29.15 6.37 -4.65
N ALA A 17 -29.35 7.16 -3.58
CA ALA A 17 -28.32 8.00 -2.95
C ALA A 17 -26.96 7.31 -2.67
N LEU A 18 -26.95 5.97 -2.55
CA LEU A 18 -25.77 5.14 -2.30
C LEU A 18 -25.25 4.36 -3.53
N SER A 19 -25.74 4.66 -4.74
CA SER A 19 -25.38 3.87 -5.92
C SER A 19 -23.97 4.17 -6.41
N LEU A 20 -23.18 3.11 -6.55
CA LEU A 20 -21.84 3.10 -7.17
C LEU A 20 -21.87 2.61 -8.62
N THR A 21 -23.05 2.52 -9.23
CA THR A 21 -23.22 2.16 -10.65
C THR A 21 -22.59 3.20 -11.57
N GLY A 22 -21.91 2.76 -12.64
CA GLY A 22 -21.35 3.66 -13.65
C GLY A 22 -20.00 4.27 -13.27
N LEU A 23 -19.38 3.86 -12.16
CA LEU A 23 -18.04 4.32 -11.76
C LEU A 23 -17.01 4.08 -12.87
N GLU A 24 -17.12 2.96 -13.57
CA GLU A 24 -16.27 2.56 -14.69
C GLU A 24 -16.25 3.56 -15.86
N SER A 25 -17.29 4.38 -15.98
CA SER A 25 -17.41 5.40 -17.04
C SER A 25 -16.95 6.81 -16.60
N MET A 26 -16.65 6.98 -15.31
CA MET A 26 -16.26 8.27 -14.72
C MET A 26 -14.75 8.48 -14.76
N SER A 27 -14.31 9.74 -14.72
CA SER A 27 -12.90 10.04 -14.49
C SER A 27 -12.45 9.64 -13.07
N PRO A 28 -11.15 9.40 -12.82
CA PRO A 28 -10.67 9.01 -11.49
C PRO A 28 -11.04 10.00 -10.36
N ALA A 29 -11.07 11.29 -10.68
CA ALA A 29 -11.48 12.34 -9.73
C ALA A 29 -12.96 12.24 -9.38
N GLU A 30 -13.82 12.00 -10.38
CA GLU A 30 -15.27 11.83 -10.18
C GLU A 30 -15.58 10.52 -9.45
N GLN A 31 -14.87 9.43 -9.76
CA GLN A 31 -14.98 8.17 -9.03
C GLN A 31 -14.68 8.38 -7.55
N THR A 32 -13.58 9.05 -7.25
CA THR A 32 -13.17 9.35 -5.88
C THR A 32 -14.22 10.20 -5.16
N ALA A 33 -14.70 11.27 -5.81
CA ALA A 33 -15.74 12.13 -5.25
C ALA A 33 -17.06 11.37 -4.99
N ARG A 34 -17.45 10.48 -5.91
CA ARG A 34 -18.66 9.66 -5.79
C ARG A 34 -18.54 8.65 -4.65
N ILE A 35 -17.42 7.94 -4.56
CA ILE A 35 -17.14 6.99 -3.46
C ILE A 35 -17.17 7.71 -2.12
N LEU A 36 -16.52 8.88 -2.02
CA LEU A 36 -16.52 9.68 -0.79
C LEU A 36 -17.92 10.14 -0.39
N ALA A 37 -18.74 10.57 -1.34
CA ALA A 37 -20.12 10.97 -1.07
C ALA A 37 -20.93 9.81 -0.50
N VAL A 38 -20.87 8.63 -1.11
CA VAL A 38 -21.57 7.42 -0.64
C VAL A 38 -21.07 7.01 0.75
N ALA A 39 -19.76 7.02 0.98
CA ALA A 39 -19.18 6.70 2.28
C ALA A 39 -19.66 7.65 3.40
N ASN A 40 -19.74 8.95 3.11
CA ASN A 40 -20.25 9.95 4.05
C ASN A 40 -21.73 9.72 4.39
N ASP A 41 -22.56 9.42 3.39
CA ASP A 41 -23.99 9.14 3.60
C ASP A 41 -24.21 7.86 4.40
N MET A 42 -23.40 6.82 4.16
CA MET A 42 -23.41 5.59 4.96
C MET A 42 -23.01 5.87 6.42
N ALA A 43 -21.94 6.64 6.64
CA ALA A 43 -21.49 7.01 7.98
C ALA A 43 -22.56 7.78 8.74
N ALA A 44 -23.18 8.78 8.10
CA ALA A 44 -24.27 9.56 8.69
C ALA A 44 -25.47 8.67 9.05
N SER A 45 -25.82 7.72 8.18
CA SER A 45 -26.92 6.78 8.40
C SER A 45 -26.64 5.85 9.60
N ILE A 46 -25.43 5.29 9.70
CA ILE A 46 -25.02 4.44 10.81
C ILE A 46 -25.06 5.21 12.14
N ILE A 47 -24.53 6.45 12.16
CA ILE A 47 -24.57 7.32 13.34
C ILE A 47 -26.01 7.60 13.77
N TYR A 48 -26.90 7.91 12.81
CA TYR A 48 -28.30 8.15 13.12
C TYR A 48 -28.97 6.93 13.75
N ILE A 49 -28.75 5.75 13.18
CA ILE A 49 -29.35 4.52 13.69
C ILE A 49 -28.80 4.18 15.09
N ALA A 50 -27.51 4.37 15.32
CA ALA A 50 -26.91 4.20 16.65
C ALA A 50 -27.58 5.12 17.69
N LYS A 51 -27.82 6.39 17.36
CA LYS A 51 -28.56 7.33 18.23
C LYS A 51 -29.99 6.87 18.51
N GLN A 52 -30.69 6.33 17.51
CA GLN A 52 -32.04 5.80 17.71
C GLN A 52 -32.05 4.56 18.61
N ALA A 53 -31.02 3.71 18.50
CA ALA A 53 -30.84 2.56 19.39
C ALA A 53 -30.56 3.00 20.84
N GLU A 54 -29.66 3.96 21.05
CA GLU A 54 -29.36 4.52 22.37
C GLU A 54 -30.58 5.17 23.03
N ALA A 55 -31.45 5.82 22.23
CA ALA A 55 -32.70 6.39 22.71
C ALA A 55 -33.79 5.34 23.03
N GLY A 56 -33.52 4.05 22.83
CA GLY A 56 -34.48 2.97 23.05
C GLY A 56 -35.57 2.86 21.97
N ASN A 57 -35.42 3.57 20.84
CA ASN A 57 -36.39 3.57 19.74
C ASN A 57 -36.23 2.36 18.81
N LEU A 58 -35.13 1.61 18.96
CA LEU A 58 -34.87 0.40 18.19
C LEU A 58 -34.62 -0.78 19.12
N THR A 59 -35.17 -1.92 18.72
CA THR A 59 -34.92 -3.21 19.37
C THR A 59 -33.58 -3.77 18.94
N ASN A 60 -33.02 -4.67 19.76
CA ASN A 60 -31.78 -5.38 19.42
C ASN A 60 -31.88 -6.11 18.07
N SER A 61 -33.03 -6.70 17.74
CA SER A 61 -33.24 -7.34 16.43
C SER A 61 -33.09 -6.38 15.25
N GLN A 62 -33.44 -5.10 15.43
CA GLN A 62 -33.34 -4.09 14.39
C GLN A 62 -31.91 -3.54 14.24
N THR A 63 -31.06 -3.67 15.26
CA THR A 63 -29.67 -3.18 15.23
C THR A 63 -28.66 -4.27 14.83
N ILE A 64 -29.00 -5.55 14.97
CA ILE A 64 -28.15 -6.69 14.55
C ILE A 64 -27.56 -6.54 13.14
N PRO A 65 -28.33 -6.16 12.09
CA PRO A 65 -27.76 -6.02 10.74
C PRO A 65 -26.61 -5.02 10.64
N ILE A 66 -26.62 -3.96 11.45
CA ILE A 66 -25.56 -2.94 11.46
C ILE A 66 -24.31 -3.47 12.13
N TYR A 67 -24.45 -4.17 13.26
CA TYR A 67 -23.32 -4.82 13.91
C TYR A 67 -22.69 -5.86 13.00
N ASN A 68 -23.49 -6.70 12.34
CA ASN A 68 -22.99 -7.67 11.35
C ASN A 68 -22.24 -6.99 10.19
N PHE A 69 -22.75 -5.85 9.72
CA PHE A 69 -22.09 -5.06 8.67
C PHE A 69 -20.74 -4.51 9.14
N ILE A 70 -20.68 -3.93 10.34
CA ILE A 70 -19.45 -3.43 10.95
C ILE A 70 -18.43 -4.57 11.13
N ASP A 71 -18.86 -5.71 11.66
CA ASP A 71 -18.00 -6.87 11.87
C ASP A 71 -17.44 -7.42 10.55
N SER A 72 -18.25 -7.41 9.49
CA SER A 72 -17.80 -7.82 8.15
C SER A 72 -16.70 -6.91 7.61
N ILE A 73 -16.84 -5.59 7.78
CA ILE A 73 -15.80 -4.62 7.38
C ILE A 73 -14.52 -4.85 8.19
N LEU A 74 -14.63 -4.96 9.52
CA LEU A 74 -13.47 -5.17 10.39
C LEU A 74 -12.77 -6.51 10.09
N GLY A 75 -13.54 -7.55 9.77
CA GLY A 75 -13.00 -8.84 9.35
C GLY A 75 -12.20 -8.75 8.06
N LEU A 76 -12.74 -8.05 7.05
CA LEU A 76 -12.06 -7.81 5.78
C LEU A 76 -10.77 -7.01 5.98
N GLU A 77 -10.81 -5.90 6.72
CA GLU A 77 -9.66 -5.05 6.99
C GLU A 77 -8.52 -5.84 7.66
N ARG A 78 -8.84 -6.65 8.67
CA ARG A 78 -7.87 -7.52 9.35
C ARG A 78 -7.25 -8.53 8.38
N SER A 79 -8.05 -9.12 7.50
CA SER A 79 -7.57 -10.07 6.48
C SER A 79 -6.60 -9.40 5.51
N GLN A 80 -6.99 -8.25 4.95
CA GLN A 80 -6.16 -7.48 4.02
C GLN A 80 -4.85 -7.04 4.67
N LYS A 81 -4.91 -6.50 5.90
CA LYS A 81 -3.71 -6.12 6.67
C LYS A 81 -2.78 -7.31 6.88
N LYS A 82 -3.33 -8.48 7.21
CA LYS A 82 -2.52 -9.71 7.39
C LYS A 82 -1.85 -10.15 6.09
N SER A 83 -2.54 -10.05 4.96
CA SER A 83 -1.93 -10.35 3.64
C SER A 83 -0.77 -9.40 3.36
N LEU A 84 -1.02 -8.09 3.50
CA LEU A 84 -0.01 -7.06 3.24
C LEU A 84 1.23 -7.22 4.12
N MET A 85 1.06 -7.51 5.41
CA MET A 85 2.18 -7.75 6.32
C MET A 85 3.03 -8.96 5.89
N ARG A 86 2.40 -10.04 5.39
CA ARG A 86 3.14 -11.21 4.86
C ARG A 86 3.89 -10.87 3.59
N GLU A 87 3.28 -10.10 2.69
CA GLU A 87 3.93 -9.64 1.47
C GLU A 87 5.17 -8.78 1.79
N LEU A 88 5.05 -7.87 2.75
CA LEU A 88 6.17 -7.07 3.24
C LEU A 88 7.28 -7.93 3.87
N GLU A 89 6.92 -8.95 4.66
CA GLU A 89 7.90 -9.87 5.27
C GLU A 89 8.65 -10.68 4.22
N MET A 90 7.95 -11.17 3.18
CA MET A 90 8.58 -11.88 2.06
C MET A 90 9.54 -10.97 1.30
N GLN A 91 9.11 -9.74 0.98
CA GLN A 91 9.96 -8.75 0.32
C GLN A 91 11.19 -8.41 1.16
N GLY A 92 11.02 -8.19 2.47
CA GLY A 92 12.13 -7.93 3.40
C GLY A 92 13.14 -9.08 3.42
N SER A 93 12.66 -10.33 3.43
CA SER A 93 13.50 -11.52 3.38
C SER A 93 14.29 -11.62 2.07
N GLN A 94 13.64 -11.31 0.94
CA GLN A 94 14.27 -11.31 -0.38
C GLN A 94 15.36 -10.23 -0.49
N ILE A 95 15.08 -9.03 0.01
CA ILE A 95 16.07 -7.93 0.05
C ILE A 95 17.29 -8.36 0.87
N ALA A 96 17.09 -8.92 2.07
CA ALA A 96 18.20 -9.37 2.93
C ALA A 96 19.05 -10.44 2.25
N LEU A 97 18.42 -11.36 1.51
CA LEU A 97 19.14 -12.38 0.74
C LEU A 97 19.97 -11.76 -0.38
N MET A 98 19.39 -10.83 -1.14
CA MET A 98 20.08 -10.11 -2.22
C MET A 98 21.25 -9.28 -1.69
N GLU A 99 21.06 -8.56 -0.58
CA GLU A 99 22.13 -7.80 0.07
C GLU A 99 23.30 -8.68 0.50
N LYS A 100 23.00 -9.87 1.05
CA LYS A 100 24.04 -10.84 1.42
C LYS A 100 24.78 -11.35 0.20
N GLN A 101 24.09 -11.61 -0.91
CA GLN A 101 24.72 -12.06 -2.14
C GLN A 101 25.59 -10.97 -2.75
N HIS A 102 25.06 -9.76 -2.92
CA HIS A 102 25.81 -8.63 -3.46
C HIS A 102 27.06 -8.32 -2.62
N ARG A 103 26.98 -8.45 -1.29
CA ARG A 103 28.15 -8.27 -0.43
C ARG A 103 29.26 -9.27 -0.76
N ARG A 104 28.93 -10.55 -0.95
CA ARG A 104 29.89 -11.58 -1.34
C ARG A 104 30.49 -11.29 -2.71
N ASP A 105 29.65 -10.90 -3.66
CA ASP A 105 30.10 -10.59 -5.03
C ASP A 105 31.09 -9.41 -5.00
N ILE A 106 30.83 -8.38 -4.20
CA ILE A 106 31.75 -7.24 -4.00
C ILE A 106 33.05 -7.68 -3.34
N GLU A 107 33.00 -8.53 -2.32
CA GLU A 107 34.20 -9.06 -1.64
C GLU A 107 35.07 -9.86 -2.60
N GLU A 108 34.47 -10.74 -3.40
CA GLU A 108 35.18 -11.53 -4.42
C GLU A 108 35.80 -10.66 -5.51
N LEU A 109 35.03 -9.70 -6.05
CA LEU A 109 35.53 -8.76 -7.05
C LEU A 109 36.69 -7.93 -6.51
N THR A 110 36.59 -7.47 -5.26
CA THR A 110 37.65 -6.70 -4.61
C THR A 110 38.91 -7.54 -4.45
N LYS A 111 38.77 -8.81 -4.03
CA LYS A 111 39.89 -9.74 -3.91
C LYS A 111 40.59 -9.96 -5.27
N CYS A 112 39.83 -10.27 -6.32
CA CYS A 112 40.39 -10.44 -7.66
C CYS A 112 41.09 -9.18 -8.17
N ALA A 113 40.53 -7.99 -7.89
CA ALA A 113 41.15 -6.72 -8.26
C ALA A 113 42.49 -6.51 -7.53
N ILE A 114 42.55 -6.77 -6.22
CA ILE A 114 43.79 -6.67 -5.43
C ILE A 114 44.84 -7.63 -5.98
N GLU A 115 44.50 -8.90 -6.19
CA GLU A 115 45.43 -9.90 -6.74
C GLU A 115 45.99 -9.48 -8.10
N THR A 116 45.13 -8.95 -8.98
CA THR A 116 45.53 -8.44 -10.30
C THR A 116 46.48 -7.26 -10.17
N ILE A 117 46.17 -6.29 -9.31
CA ILE A 117 47.02 -5.11 -9.06
C ILE A 117 48.38 -5.55 -8.51
N THR A 118 48.41 -6.48 -7.55
CA THR A 118 49.66 -7.01 -6.98
C THR A 118 50.52 -7.67 -8.06
N GLN A 119 49.93 -8.48 -8.93
CA GLN A 119 50.65 -9.11 -10.05
C GLN A 119 51.19 -8.09 -11.06
N MET A 120 50.40 -7.06 -11.39
CA MET A 120 50.83 -5.99 -12.29
C MET A 120 52.00 -5.20 -11.69
N ASN A 121 51.93 -4.84 -10.41
CA ASN A 121 53.02 -4.14 -9.72
C ASN A 121 54.30 -4.96 -9.69
N ALA A 122 54.21 -6.27 -9.40
CA ALA A 122 55.37 -7.17 -9.43
C ALA A 122 56.03 -7.22 -10.81
N LYS A 123 55.24 -7.27 -11.89
CA LYS A 123 55.76 -7.21 -13.27
C LYS A 123 56.44 -5.87 -13.58
N ILE A 124 55.87 -4.76 -13.12
CA ILE A 124 56.45 -3.42 -13.31
C ILE A 124 57.80 -3.31 -12.60
N GLU A 125 57.91 -3.77 -11.35
CA GLU A 125 59.16 -3.76 -10.60
C GLU A 125 60.25 -4.61 -11.29
N GLN A 126 59.87 -5.75 -11.87
CA GLN A 126 60.80 -6.60 -12.61
C GLN A 126 61.32 -5.89 -13.87
N LEU A 127 60.43 -5.28 -14.66
CA LEU A 127 60.83 -4.51 -15.85
C LEU A 127 61.70 -3.30 -15.51
N GLN A 128 61.48 -2.65 -14.36
CA GLN A 128 62.31 -1.54 -13.90
C GLN A 128 63.73 -2.00 -13.51
N LYS A 129 63.85 -3.15 -12.85
CA LYS A 129 65.16 -3.74 -12.51
C LYS A 129 65.94 -4.12 -13.77
N ASP A 130 65.27 -4.75 -14.74
CA ASP A 130 65.89 -5.20 -15.98
C ASP A 130 66.36 -4.02 -16.87
N ASN A 131 65.69 -2.87 -16.82
CA ASN A 131 66.11 -1.65 -17.54
C ASN A 131 67.19 -0.82 -16.81
N SER A 132 67.52 -1.16 -15.56
CA SER A 132 68.51 -0.43 -14.75
C SER A 132 69.87 -1.15 -14.65
N ALA A 133 69.98 -2.33 -15.29
CA ALA A 133 71.19 -3.16 -15.38
C ALA A 133 71.84 -3.02 -16.77
#